data_AF-A0A2C6WK90-F1
#
_entry.id   AF-A0A2C6WK90-F1
#
_cell.length_a   1.000
_cell.length_b   1.000
_cell.length_c   1.000
_cell.angle_alpha   90.00
_cell.angle_beta   90.00
_cell.angle_gamma   90.00
#
_symmetry.space_group_name_H-M   'P 1'
#
loop_
_entity.id
_entity.type
_entity.pdbx_description
1 polymer ?
#
loop_
_entity_poly.entity_id
_entity_poly.type
_entity_poly.pdbx_seq_one_letter_code
_entity_poly.pdbx_strand_id
1 'polypeptide(L)'
;MFKIDLFSHKKAVEGFILFQFTIVMISILIAYKLAYSLTHIIEQNIVFNMIFGLIGFAVVYFLHEFIHNIMFRVMAKGNKPEYRIKRGLITTHMPNVYFKKWQYITIMLAPLVIITSVLLIVFSFFAYSSIIFIACFHLGYCVMDMYFLTGVFNKHVQLIEDTDEGIKYYTKAPAPVHEFQAEIKS
;
A
#
# COMPACT_ATOMS: atom_id res chain seq x y z
N MET A 1 -10.67 -10.50 -18.56
CA MET A 1 -9.55 -9.74 -17.95
C MET A 1 -9.99 -8.31 -17.82
N PHE A 2 -9.80 -7.67 -16.67
CA PHE A 2 -9.96 -6.23 -16.52
C PHE A 2 -8.72 -5.66 -15.83
N LYS A 3 -8.40 -4.39 -16.11
CA LYS A 3 -7.19 -3.71 -15.63
C LYS A 3 -7.61 -2.52 -14.78
N ILE A 4 -6.99 -2.36 -13.62
CA ILE A 4 -7.08 -1.11 -12.84
C ILE A 4 -5.77 -0.36 -13.06
N ASP A 5 -5.86 0.80 -13.73
CA ASP A 5 -4.75 1.73 -13.92
C ASP A 5 -5.16 3.12 -13.46
N LEU A 6 -4.81 3.42 -12.20
CA LEU A 6 -5.06 4.73 -11.60
C LEU A 6 -4.27 5.84 -12.32
N PHE A 7 -3.13 5.52 -12.93
CA PHE A 7 -2.20 6.50 -13.50
C PHE A 7 -2.50 6.85 -14.97
N SER A 8 -3.57 6.28 -15.55
CA SER A 8 -4.00 6.53 -16.93
C SER A 8 -4.49 7.97 -17.14
N HIS A 9 -5.25 8.53 -16.20
CA HIS A 9 -5.87 9.85 -16.34
C HIS A 9 -5.44 10.82 -15.23
N LYS A 10 -4.95 12.00 -15.61
CA LYS A 10 -4.48 13.03 -14.66
C LYS A 10 -5.55 13.42 -13.63
N LYS A 11 -6.78 13.70 -14.08
CA LYS A 11 -7.91 14.06 -13.20
C LYS A 11 -8.27 12.96 -12.19
N ALA A 12 -8.17 11.69 -12.59
CA ALA A 12 -8.44 10.57 -11.68
C ALA A 12 -7.38 10.51 -10.56
N VAL A 13 -6.11 10.74 -10.90
CA VAL A 13 -5.03 10.80 -9.91
C VAL A 13 -5.20 12.00 -8.97
N GLU A 14 -5.51 13.19 -9.50
CA GLU A 14 -5.74 14.38 -8.66
C GLU A 14 -6.91 14.17 -7.70
N GLY A 15 -8.03 13.61 -8.19
CA GLY A 15 -9.16 13.26 -7.35
C GLY A 15 -8.81 12.22 -6.28
N PHE A 16 -7.98 11.23 -6.63
CA PHE A 16 -7.52 10.23 -5.66
C PHE A 16 -6.59 10.81 -4.60
N ILE A 17 -5.67 11.71 -4.96
CA ILE A 17 -4.81 12.41 -4.00
C ILE A 17 -5.65 13.26 -3.05
N LEU A 18 -6.67 13.96 -3.55
CA LEU A 18 -7.59 14.73 -2.71
C LEU A 18 -8.38 13.83 -1.76
N PHE A 19 -8.81 12.66 -2.23
CA PHE A 19 -9.45 11.65 -1.41
C PHE A 19 -8.51 11.15 -0.30
N GLN A 20 -7.26 10.80 -0.63
CA GLN A 20 -6.24 10.40 0.36
C GLN A 20 -6.02 11.50 1.40
N PHE A 21 -5.88 12.76 0.98
CA PHE A 21 -5.73 13.89 1.89
C PHE A 21 -6.93 14.03 2.83
N THR A 22 -8.15 13.83 2.32
CA THR A 22 -9.37 13.86 3.12
C THR A 22 -9.38 12.74 4.17
N ILE A 23 -9.01 11.52 3.77
CA ILE A 23 -8.88 10.38 4.69
C ILE A 23 -7.85 10.66 5.78
N VAL A 24 -6.70 11.23 5.42
CA VAL A 24 -5.68 11.63 6.40
C VAL A 24 -6.28 12.61 7.41
N MET A 25 -6.91 13.70 6.97
CA MET A 25 -7.48 14.71 7.86
C MET A 25 -8.52 14.13 8.82
N ILE A 26 -9.45 13.31 8.30
CA ILE A 26 -10.46 12.65 9.13
C ILE A 26 -9.81 11.68 10.11
N SER A 27 -8.82 10.89 9.66
CA SER A 27 -8.14 9.91 10.51
C SER A 27 -7.37 10.58 11.65
N ILE A 28 -6.78 11.76 11.43
CA ILE A 28 -6.10 12.53 12.50
C ILE A 28 -7.12 12.90 13.59
N LEU A 29 -8.28 13.44 13.21
CA LEU A 29 -9.32 13.84 14.18
C LEU A 29 -9.83 12.64 15.00
N ILE A 30 -10.09 11.51 14.33
CA ILE A 30 -10.57 10.29 14.98
C ILE A 30 -9.48 9.71 15.89
N ALA A 31 -8.24 9.61 15.41
CA ALA A 31 -7.13 9.05 16.16
C ALA A 31 -6.81 9.89 17.39
N TYR A 32 -6.85 11.23 17.28
CA TYR A 32 -6.72 12.11 18.44
C TYR A 32 -7.80 11.88 19.48
N LYS A 33 -9.07 11.85 19.05
CA LYS A 33 -10.20 11.61 19.97
C LYS A 33 -10.06 10.27 20.68
N LEU A 34 -9.65 9.23 19.95
CA LEU A 34 -9.42 7.91 20.51
C LEU A 34 -8.24 7.91 21.48
N ALA A 35 -7.12 8.53 21.11
CA ALA A 35 -5.93 8.60 21.95
C ALA A 35 -6.22 9.31 23.28
N TYR A 36 -6.93 10.44 23.26
CA TYR A 36 -7.37 11.15 24.47
C TYR A 36 -8.27 10.31 25.37
N SER A 37 -9.07 9.41 24.78
CA SER A 37 -9.93 8.50 25.55
C SER A 37 -9.16 7.35 26.21
N LEU A 38 -7.95 7.04 25.74
CA LEU A 38 -7.18 5.87 26.17
C LEU A 38 -5.96 6.23 27.02
N THR A 39 -5.33 7.38 26.77
CA THR A 39 -4.09 7.79 27.42
C THR A 39 -3.94 9.32 27.45
N HIS A 40 -3.04 9.80 28.31
CA HIS A 40 -2.65 11.21 28.30
C HIS A 40 -1.65 11.46 27.17
N ILE A 41 -2.00 12.33 26.21
CA ILE A 41 -1.17 12.66 25.06
C ILE A 41 -0.18 13.77 25.43
N ILE A 42 1.07 13.61 25.02
CA ILE A 42 2.06 14.70 25.06
C ILE A 42 1.88 15.54 23.79
N GLU A 43 1.12 16.63 23.94
CA GLU A 43 0.83 17.54 22.84
C GLU A 43 2.05 18.33 22.39
N GLN A 44 2.29 18.30 21.08
CA GLN A 44 3.26 19.15 20.42
C GLN A 44 2.53 20.18 19.55
N ASN A 45 3.19 21.30 19.27
CA ASN A 45 2.63 22.31 18.36
C ASN A 45 2.34 21.69 16.98
N ILE A 46 1.28 22.15 16.32
CA ILE A 46 0.88 21.72 14.99
C ILE A 46 2.02 21.76 13.96
N VAL A 47 2.91 22.76 14.01
CA VAL A 47 4.07 22.86 13.10
C VAL A 47 5.05 21.71 13.35
N PHE A 48 5.34 21.39 14.61
CA PHE A 48 6.19 20.25 14.96
C PHE A 48 5.56 18.93 14.55
N ASN A 49 4.26 18.77 14.81
CA ASN A 49 3.51 17.58 14.37
C ASN A 49 3.58 17.38 12.85
N MET A 50 3.45 18.46 12.08
CA MET A 50 3.59 18.37 10.62
C MET A 50 5.01 18.01 10.19
N ILE A 51 6.04 18.65 10.75
CA ILE A 51 7.45 18.39 10.39
C ILE A 51 7.84 16.95 10.74
N PHE A 52 7.64 16.53 11.99
CA PHE A 52 7.94 15.17 12.43
C PHE A 52 7.03 14.14 11.78
N GLY A 53 5.77 14.49 11.52
CA GLY A 53 4.84 13.69 10.75
C GLY A 53 5.36 13.38 9.35
N LEU A 54 5.81 14.40 8.61
CA LEU A 54 6.34 14.25 7.26
C LEU A 54 7.67 13.49 7.23
N ILE A 55 8.60 13.82 8.13
CA ILE A 55 9.89 13.12 8.23
C ILE A 55 9.67 11.66 8.61
N GLY A 56 8.84 11.39 9.61
CA GLY A 56 8.51 10.03 10.03
C GLY A 56 7.76 9.26 8.94
N PHE A 57 6.85 9.92 8.22
CA PHE A 57 6.18 9.32 7.07
C PHE A 57 7.16 8.96 5.95
N ALA A 58 8.17 9.78 5.67
CA ALA A 58 9.19 9.44 4.68
C ALA A 58 9.93 8.15 5.05
N VAL A 59 10.30 7.97 6.32
CA VAL A 59 10.92 6.73 6.82
C VAL A 59 9.96 5.55 6.68
N VAL A 60 8.71 5.74 7.12
CA VAL A 60 7.67 4.71 7.06
C VAL A 60 7.33 4.33 5.62
N TYR A 61 7.36 5.27 4.68
CA TYR A 61 7.15 5.03 3.25
C TYR A 61 8.19 4.05 2.68
N PHE A 62 9.48 4.25 2.99
CA PHE A 62 10.52 3.30 2.57
C PHE A 62 10.33 1.92 3.21
N LEU A 63 9.95 1.89 4.50
CA LEU A 63 9.65 0.63 5.18
C LEU A 63 8.43 -0.07 4.57
N HIS A 64 7.43 0.69 4.14
CA HIS A 64 6.22 0.18 3.51
C HIS A 64 6.55 -0.55 2.20
N GLU A 65 7.28 0.11 1.30
CA GLU A 65 7.72 -0.50 0.04
C GLU A 65 8.67 -1.69 0.28
N PHE A 66 9.50 -1.63 1.32
CA PHE A 66 10.37 -2.74 1.70
C PHE A 66 9.59 -3.99 2.15
N ILE A 67 8.52 -3.81 2.93
CA ILE A 67 7.64 -4.91 3.32
C ILE A 67 6.94 -5.50 2.10
N HIS A 68 6.42 -4.67 1.18
CA HIS A 68 5.86 -5.14 -0.09
C HIS A 68 6.87 -6.00 -0.85
N ASN A 69 8.12 -5.55 -1.00
CA ASN A 69 9.16 -6.31 -1.68
C ASN A 69 9.42 -7.67 -1.05
N ILE A 70 9.56 -7.74 0.28
CA ILE A 70 9.72 -9.01 0.99
C ILE A 70 8.52 -9.92 0.73
N MET A 71 7.30 -9.40 0.86
CA MET A 71 6.07 -10.18 0.72
C MET A 71 5.88 -10.68 -0.71
N PHE A 72 6.15 -9.85 -1.71
CA PHE A 72 6.19 -10.27 -3.11
C PHE A 72 7.19 -11.41 -3.33
N ARG A 73 8.43 -11.26 -2.84
CA ARG A 73 9.48 -12.28 -2.98
C ARG A 73 9.10 -13.62 -2.33
N VAL A 74 8.54 -13.57 -1.12
CA VAL A 74 8.10 -14.77 -0.38
C VAL A 74 6.95 -15.46 -1.10
N MET A 75 5.94 -14.71 -1.53
CA MET A 75 4.75 -15.27 -2.18
C MET A 75 5.00 -15.75 -3.62
N ALA A 76 6.00 -15.18 -4.29
CA ALA A 76 6.42 -15.57 -5.62
C ALA A 76 7.53 -16.63 -5.65
N LYS A 77 7.77 -17.32 -4.51
CA LYS A 77 8.76 -18.40 -4.38
C LYS A 77 10.19 -18.00 -4.81
N GLY A 78 10.59 -16.76 -4.50
CA GLY A 78 11.98 -16.31 -4.69
C GLY A 78 12.27 -15.54 -5.98
N ASN A 79 11.29 -15.37 -6.87
CA ASN A 79 11.42 -14.44 -7.98
C ASN A 79 11.63 -13.01 -7.44
N LYS A 80 12.50 -12.23 -8.10
CA LYS A 80 12.82 -10.87 -7.64
C LYS A 80 11.77 -9.89 -8.16
N PRO A 81 11.15 -9.08 -7.30
CA PRO A 81 10.27 -8.01 -7.75
C PRO A 81 11.08 -6.88 -8.38
N GLU A 82 10.45 -6.16 -9.30
CA GLU A 82 11.01 -5.03 -10.02
C GLU A 82 10.53 -3.70 -9.41
N TYR A 83 11.34 -2.66 -9.52
CA TYR A 83 10.99 -1.32 -9.06
C TYR A 83 10.50 -0.48 -10.22
N ARG A 84 9.37 0.21 -10.02
CA ARG A 84 8.82 1.15 -11.00
C ARG A 84 8.79 2.54 -10.42
N ILE A 85 9.29 3.51 -11.19
CA ILE A 85 9.16 4.93 -10.89
C ILE A 85 8.07 5.50 -11.79
N LYS A 86 6.88 5.77 -11.24
CA LYS A 86 5.77 6.38 -12.00
C LYS A 86 5.29 7.63 -11.26
N ARG A 87 5.38 8.79 -11.94
CA ARG A 87 5.00 10.11 -11.39
C ARG A 87 5.66 10.45 -10.04
N GLY A 88 6.92 10.04 -9.85
CA GLY A 88 7.70 10.33 -8.64
C GLY A 88 7.47 9.36 -7.46
N LEU A 89 6.58 8.38 -7.61
CA LEU A 89 6.42 7.28 -6.65
C LEU A 89 7.25 6.09 -7.09
N ILE A 90 8.08 5.57 -6.17
CA ILE A 90 8.77 4.30 -6.34
C ILE A 90 7.84 3.23 -5.77
N THR A 91 7.34 2.35 -6.63
CA THR A 91 6.46 1.25 -6.24
C THR A 91 7.08 -0.08 -6.65
N THR A 92 6.95 -1.08 -5.79
CA THR A 92 7.37 -2.45 -6.11
C THR A 92 6.30 -3.17 -6.92
N HIS A 93 6.67 -3.92 -7.96
CA HIS A 93 5.74 -4.68 -8.80
C HIS A 93 6.39 -5.99 -9.27
N MET A 94 5.58 -6.86 -9.89
CA MET A 94 6.04 -8.19 -10.25
C MET A 94 5.41 -8.68 -11.57
N PRO A 95 5.94 -8.21 -12.71
CA PRO A 95 5.42 -8.58 -14.01
C PRO A 95 5.61 -10.09 -14.26
N ASN A 96 4.68 -10.71 -15.01
CA ASN A 96 4.72 -12.12 -15.39
C ASN A 96 4.58 -13.13 -14.22
N VAL A 97 4.16 -12.68 -13.04
CA VAL A 97 3.86 -13.57 -11.90
C VAL A 97 2.41 -13.45 -11.49
N TYR A 98 1.74 -14.59 -11.44
CA TYR A 98 0.31 -14.68 -11.14
C TYR A 98 0.08 -15.06 -9.68
N PHE A 99 -0.55 -14.16 -8.94
CA PHE A 99 -0.93 -14.36 -7.55
C PHE A 99 -2.37 -14.84 -7.44
N LYS A 100 -2.61 -15.78 -6.52
CA LYS A 100 -3.98 -16.07 -6.06
C LYS A 100 -4.50 -14.90 -5.22
N LYS A 101 -5.83 -14.76 -5.12
CA LYS A 101 -6.48 -13.72 -4.30
C LYS A 101 -5.88 -13.57 -2.90
N TRP A 102 -5.77 -14.68 -2.17
CA TRP A 102 -5.27 -14.66 -0.80
C TRP A 102 -3.82 -14.17 -0.73
N GLN A 103 -2.96 -14.59 -1.66
CA GLN A 103 -1.57 -14.12 -1.70
C GLN A 103 -1.50 -12.61 -1.93
N TYR A 104 -2.25 -12.11 -2.91
CA TYR A 104 -2.28 -10.69 -3.22
C TYR A 104 -2.87 -9.84 -2.08
N ILE A 105 -3.95 -10.32 -1.45
CA ILE A 105 -4.54 -9.69 -0.25
C ILE A 105 -3.49 -9.59 0.87
N THR A 106 -2.77 -10.68 1.13
CA THR A 106 -1.75 -10.69 2.17
C THR A 106 -0.60 -9.73 1.87
N ILE A 107 -0.12 -9.65 0.61
CA ILE A 107 0.94 -8.71 0.22
C ILE A 107 0.47 -7.28 0.45
N MET A 108 -0.68 -6.90 -0.11
CA MET A 108 -1.21 -5.53 -0.03
C MET A 108 -1.53 -5.08 1.40
N LEU A 109 -2.02 -5.98 2.26
CA LEU A 109 -2.37 -5.62 3.65
C LEU A 109 -1.18 -5.66 4.62
N ALA A 110 -0.08 -6.33 4.27
CA ALA A 110 1.02 -6.57 5.20
C ALA A 110 1.65 -5.26 5.73
N PRO A 111 1.99 -4.25 4.91
CA PRO A 111 2.54 -3.01 5.43
C PRO A 111 1.57 -2.29 6.36
N LEU A 112 0.28 -2.22 6.00
CA LEU A 112 -0.75 -1.62 6.86
C LEU A 112 -0.73 -2.26 8.25
N VAL A 113 -0.79 -3.59 8.34
CA VAL A 113 -0.85 -4.30 9.62
C VAL A 113 0.45 -4.17 10.39
N ILE A 114 1.60 -4.43 9.77
CA ILE A 114 2.90 -4.47 10.45
C ILE A 114 3.30 -3.08 10.96
N ILE A 115 3.30 -2.09 10.07
CA ILE A 115 3.77 -0.74 10.42
C ILE A 115 2.82 -0.08 11.41
N THR A 116 1.50 -0.20 11.22
CA THR A 116 0.53 0.40 12.15
C THR A 116 0.63 -0.25 13.53
N SER A 117 0.85 -1.56 13.62
CA SER A 117 1.08 -2.24 14.90
C SER A 117 2.34 -1.73 15.60
N VAL A 118 3.45 -1.57 14.86
CA VAL A 118 4.70 -1.01 15.41
C VAL A 118 4.48 0.43 15.88
N LEU A 119 3.82 1.28 15.10
CA LEU A 119 3.54 2.66 15.50
C LEU A 119 2.62 2.74 16.72
N LEU A 120 1.65 1.85 16.86
CA LEU A 120 0.81 1.76 18.06
C LEU A 120 1.61 1.36 19.30
N ILE A 121 2.53 0.41 19.17
CA ILE A 121 3.44 0.00 20.25
C ILE A 121 4.36 1.18 20.62
N VAL A 122 4.94 1.88 19.65
CA VAL A 122 5.77 3.06 19.93
C VAL A 122 4.93 4.16 20.60
N PHE A 123 3.70 4.37 20.15
CA PHE A 123 2.79 5.34 20.75
C PHE A 123 2.44 5.01 22.20
N SER A 124 2.30 3.74 22.57
CA SER A 124 1.98 3.36 23.95
C SER A 124 3.09 3.69 24.96
N PHE A 125 4.35 3.76 24.51
CA PHE A 125 5.49 4.13 25.36
C PHE A 125 5.74 5.63 25.42
N PHE A 126 5.54 6.36 24.31
CA PHE A 126 5.95 7.77 24.20
C PHE A 126 4.79 8.77 24.15
N ALA A 127 3.61 8.34 23.68
CA ALA A 127 2.37 9.13 23.61
C ALA A 127 2.49 10.53 22.97
N TYR A 128 3.47 10.76 22.09
CA TYR A 128 3.62 12.04 21.37
C TYR A 128 2.60 12.18 20.25
N SER A 129 2.02 13.37 20.13
CA SER A 129 1.08 13.69 19.04
C SER A 129 1.67 13.50 17.64
N SER A 130 2.97 13.71 17.43
CA SER A 130 3.60 13.52 16.11
C SER A 130 3.50 12.09 15.61
N ILE A 131 3.48 11.10 16.50
CA ILE A 131 3.33 9.68 16.13
C ILE A 131 1.95 9.43 15.52
N ILE A 132 0.91 10.13 16.00
CA ILE A 132 -0.44 10.08 15.43
C ILE A 132 -0.39 10.58 13.97
N PHE A 133 0.31 11.68 13.71
CA PHE A 133 0.47 12.21 12.34
C PHE A 133 1.19 11.21 11.42
N ILE A 134 2.28 10.58 11.90
CA ILE A 134 3.00 9.56 11.12
C ILE A 134 2.05 8.39 10.78
N ALA A 135 1.29 7.90 11.75
CA ALA A 135 0.34 6.80 11.56
C ALA A 135 -0.78 7.17 10.58
N CYS A 136 -1.32 8.39 10.67
CA CYS A 136 -2.37 8.87 9.77
C CYS A 136 -1.87 9.11 8.34
N PHE A 137 -0.66 9.64 8.15
CA PHE A 137 -0.05 9.77 6.82
C PHE A 137 0.20 8.40 6.20
N HIS A 138 0.72 7.44 6.97
CA HIS A 138 0.85 6.05 6.55
C HIS A 138 -0.50 5.44 6.15
N LEU A 139 -1.54 5.63 6.98
CA LEU A 139 -2.89 5.14 6.68
C LEU A 139 -3.45 5.74 5.38
N GLY A 140 -3.23 7.04 5.15
CA GLY A 140 -3.58 7.71 3.89
C GLY A 140 -2.85 7.14 2.67
N TYR A 141 -1.58 6.79 2.82
CA TYR A 141 -0.81 6.11 1.77
C TYR A 141 -1.36 4.71 1.47
N CYS A 142 -1.66 3.92 2.51
CA CYS A 142 -2.25 2.58 2.38
C CYS A 142 -3.64 2.56 1.72
N VAL A 143 -4.33 3.70 1.61
CA VAL A 143 -5.59 3.78 0.84
C VAL A 143 -5.38 3.36 -0.62
N MET A 144 -4.18 3.57 -1.18
CA MET A 144 -3.84 3.08 -2.53
C MET A 144 -3.86 1.54 -2.60
N ASP A 145 -3.29 0.86 -1.61
CA ASP A 145 -3.33 -0.60 -1.53
C ASP A 145 -4.77 -1.09 -1.37
N MET A 146 -5.58 -0.43 -0.54
CA MET A 146 -7.00 -0.77 -0.39
C MET A 146 -7.77 -0.58 -1.70
N TYR A 147 -7.47 0.48 -2.45
CA TYR A 147 -8.05 0.73 -3.76
C TYR A 147 -7.75 -0.42 -4.72
N PHE A 148 -6.51 -0.92 -4.74
CA PHE A 148 -6.14 -2.11 -5.54
C PHE A 148 -6.81 -3.40 -5.05
N LEU A 149 -7.09 -3.53 -3.75
CA LEU A 149 -7.85 -4.67 -3.25
C LEU A 149 -9.32 -4.71 -3.71
N THR A 150 -9.91 -3.56 -4.10
CA THR A 150 -11.28 -3.53 -4.61
C THR A 150 -11.50 -4.47 -5.80
N GLY A 151 -10.52 -4.57 -6.70
CA GLY A 151 -10.56 -5.48 -7.86
C GLY A 151 -10.55 -6.97 -7.48
N VAL A 152 -9.96 -7.32 -6.33
CA VAL A 152 -9.86 -8.71 -5.84
C VAL A 152 -11.23 -9.25 -5.40
N PHE A 153 -12.09 -8.39 -4.87
CA PHE A 153 -13.42 -8.77 -4.37
C PHE A 153 -14.40 -9.18 -5.47
N ASN A 154 -14.08 -8.94 -6.74
CA ASN A 154 -14.86 -9.49 -7.84
C ASN A 154 -14.80 -11.04 -7.81
N LYS A 155 -15.97 -11.68 -7.68
CA LYS A 155 -16.10 -13.14 -7.56
C LYS A 155 -15.45 -13.89 -8.71
N HIS A 156 -15.47 -13.33 -9.92
CA HIS A 156 -14.96 -13.99 -11.12
C HIS A 156 -13.44 -13.96 -11.24
N VAL A 157 -12.73 -13.11 -10.48
CA VAL A 157 -11.27 -13.06 -10.51
C VAL A 157 -10.71 -14.38 -9.96
N GLN A 158 -9.63 -14.89 -10.54
CA GLN A 158 -8.91 -16.08 -10.08
C GLN A 158 -7.43 -15.78 -9.85
N LEU A 159 -6.82 -15.04 -10.77
CA LEU A 159 -5.41 -14.66 -10.74
C LEU A 159 -5.25 -13.15 -10.89
N ILE A 160 -4.19 -12.64 -10.29
CA ILE A 160 -3.85 -11.22 -10.24
C ILE A 160 -2.39 -11.09 -10.65
N GLU A 161 -2.10 -10.12 -11.50
CA GLU A 161 -0.74 -9.79 -11.92
C GLU A 161 -0.50 -8.30 -11.71
N ASP A 162 0.57 -7.97 -11.02
CA ASP A 162 1.00 -6.58 -10.81
C ASP A 162 2.03 -6.21 -11.88
N THR A 163 1.58 -5.45 -12.87
CA THR A 163 2.39 -5.07 -14.05
C THR A 163 2.81 -3.61 -13.98
N ASP A 164 3.79 -3.24 -14.80
CA ASP A 164 4.35 -1.90 -14.99
C ASP A 164 3.28 -0.82 -15.23
N GLU A 165 2.22 -1.21 -15.92
CA GLU A 165 1.15 -0.32 -16.30
C GLU A 165 -0.03 -0.30 -15.32
N GLY A 166 0.01 -1.07 -14.23
CA GLY A 166 -1.09 -1.26 -13.28
C GLY A 166 -1.42 -2.73 -13.02
N ILE A 167 -2.55 -3.00 -12.38
CA ILE A 167 -2.88 -4.36 -11.95
C ILE A 167 -3.89 -4.98 -12.90
N LYS A 168 -3.60 -6.20 -13.35
CA LYS A 168 -4.48 -7.00 -14.21
C LYS A 168 -5.16 -8.11 -13.40
N TYR A 169 -6.48 -8.19 -13.54
CA TYR A 169 -7.31 -9.20 -12.89
C TYR A 169 -7.87 -10.17 -13.94
N TYR A 170 -7.54 -11.45 -13.78
CA TYR A 170 -7.89 -12.51 -14.72
C TYR A 170 -9.08 -13.31 -14.19
N THR A 171 -10.10 -13.49 -15.03
CA THR A 171 -11.33 -14.22 -14.68
C THR A 171 -11.31 -15.71 -15.02
N LYS A 172 -10.37 -16.10 -15.88
CA LYS A 172 -9.97 -17.48 -16.16
C LYS A 172 -8.46 -17.50 -16.10
N ALA A 173 -7.87 -18.63 -15.72
CA ALA A 173 -6.44 -18.83 -15.92
C ALA A 173 -6.11 -18.51 -17.39
N PRO A 174 -5.13 -17.62 -17.67
CA PRO A 174 -4.62 -17.52 -19.03
C PRO A 174 -4.17 -18.93 -19.47
N ALA A 175 -4.26 -19.20 -20.77
CA ALA A 175 -3.84 -20.48 -21.36
C ALA A 175 -2.49 -20.93 -20.75
N PRO A 176 -2.30 -22.25 -20.52
CA PRO A 176 -1.27 -22.74 -19.60
C PRO A 176 0.09 -22.13 -19.90
N VAL A 177 0.76 -21.68 -18.84
CA VAL A 177 2.10 -21.07 -18.75
C VAL A 177 3.21 -21.90 -19.45
N HIS A 178 2.88 -23.08 -19.98
CA HIS A 178 3.78 -23.94 -20.72
C HIS A 178 4.05 -23.50 -22.17
N GLU A 179 3.19 -22.69 -22.81
CA GLU A 179 3.45 -22.22 -24.18
C GLU A 179 4.34 -20.97 -24.24
N PHE A 180 4.29 -20.09 -23.23
CA PHE A 180 5.12 -18.87 -23.22
C PHE A 180 6.60 -19.11 -22.86
N GLN A 181 6.93 -20.25 -22.23
CA GLN A 181 8.32 -20.64 -21.98
C GLN A 181 8.98 -21.36 -23.18
N ALA A 182 8.20 -21.81 -24.17
CA ALA A 182 8.73 -22.45 -25.37
C ALA A 182 9.21 -21.42 -26.41
N GLU A 183 8.59 -20.24 -26.48
CA GLU A 183 8.87 -19.21 -27.49
C GLU A 183 10.10 -18.33 -27.16
N ILE A 184 10.65 -18.44 -25.95
CA ILE A 184 11.93 -17.79 -25.56
C ILE A 184 13.12 -18.75 -25.76
N LYS A 185 12.86 -20.00 -26.16
CA LYS A 185 13.89 -21.04 -26.40
C LYS A 185 13.87 -21.62 -27.83
N SER A 186 13.17 -21.00 -28.78
CA SER A 186 13.28 -21.29 -30.22
C SER A 186 13.91 -20.13 -30.95
#